data_AF-A0A7X0A6Z7-F1
#
_entry.id   AF-A0A7X0A6Z7-F1
#
_cell.length_a   1.000
_cell.length_b   1.000
_cell.length_c   1.000
_cell.angle_alpha   90.00
_cell.angle_beta   90.00
_cell.angle_gamma   90.00
#
_symmetry.space_group_name_H-M   'P 1'
#
loop_
_entity.id
_entity.type
_entity.pdbx_description
1 polymer ?
#
loop_
_entity_poly.entity_id
_entity_poly.type
_entity_poly.pdbx_seq_one_letter_code
_entity_poly.pdbx_strand_id
1 'polypeptide(L)'
;LQLSDHVEFVLDEAAASELTRFDTPWLVKDCSWDDNILKKKAVIWLADTIGKPVLKLTEEDYNNHGMAQLAVEQGPVYNINIDIFNQIQHTITGWPGGKPDADDSQRPERALPAKKRSVIFSPHPDDDVISMGGTFIRLVDQGHDVHVAYQTSGNTAVWDDDVLRYMEFAIDFTNSIGEDSGHLNKLYEEMRAFFPQKQPNQIDTREIRNVKGFIRKTEAISGARYAGLQDDHIHFMALPFYETGKTKKNTVGEEDIQLTIDLLQKIKPQQIFAAGDFADPNGTHLVCFNIILAALERLKNTEEWVKDCWLWMYRGAWHEFPTHEIEMAVPLSPQEVIRKRDAIFKHQSQKDRPVFPGDDAREFWVRAEDRTRDTAQRYDRLGLAEYEAIEAFVRYKF
;
A
#
# COMPACT_ATOMS: atom_id res chain seq x y z
N LEU A 1 1.55 -28.63 -27.78
CA LEU A 1 2.17 -28.41 -26.44
C LEU A 1 1.44 -29.21 -25.36
N GLN A 2 0.12 -29.01 -25.12
CA GLN A 2 -0.63 -29.75 -24.08
C GLN A 2 -0.73 -31.29 -24.25
N LEU A 3 -0.41 -31.85 -25.43
CA LEU A 3 -0.54 -33.28 -25.74
C LEU A 3 0.83 -33.94 -26.06
N SER A 4 1.93 -33.30 -25.71
CA SER A 4 3.27 -33.83 -25.97
C SER A 4 3.81 -34.50 -24.71
N ASP A 5 4.25 -35.76 -24.83
CA ASP A 5 4.80 -36.55 -23.72
C ASP A 5 6.20 -36.06 -23.27
N HIS A 6 6.79 -35.13 -24.02
CA HIS A 6 8.10 -34.55 -23.74
C HIS A 6 8.03 -33.03 -23.89
N VAL A 7 7.74 -32.34 -22.78
CA VAL A 7 7.77 -30.88 -22.68
C VAL A 7 8.49 -30.50 -21.40
N GLU A 8 9.43 -29.58 -21.51
CA GLU A 8 10.10 -28.94 -20.38
C GLU A 8 9.58 -27.51 -20.24
N PHE A 9 9.12 -27.15 -19.05
CA PHE A 9 8.74 -25.78 -18.69
C PHE A 9 9.81 -25.20 -17.79
N VAL A 10 10.42 -24.10 -18.22
CA VAL A 10 11.35 -23.32 -17.41
C VAL A 10 10.62 -22.05 -16.99
N LEU A 11 10.34 -21.94 -15.69
CA LEU A 11 9.62 -20.83 -15.08
C LEU A 11 10.51 -20.21 -14.01
N ASP A 12 10.42 -18.89 -13.84
CA ASP A 12 10.93 -18.26 -12.63
C ASP A 12 10.02 -18.56 -11.43
N GLU A 13 10.50 -18.27 -10.23
CA GLU A 13 9.81 -18.58 -8.98
C GLU A 13 8.45 -17.86 -8.86
N ALA A 14 8.34 -16.62 -9.32
CA ALA A 14 7.08 -15.87 -9.26
C ALA A 14 6.05 -16.46 -10.22
N ALA A 15 6.46 -16.82 -11.45
CA ALA A 15 5.60 -17.49 -12.42
C ALA A 15 5.19 -18.91 -11.98
N ALA A 16 6.01 -19.59 -11.17
CA ALA A 16 5.73 -20.92 -10.65
C ALA A 16 4.92 -20.91 -9.33
N SER A 17 4.71 -19.74 -8.72
CA SER A 17 4.19 -19.60 -7.35
C SER A 17 2.81 -20.23 -7.13
N GLU A 18 1.94 -20.23 -8.15
CA GLU A 18 0.59 -20.84 -8.09
C GLU A 18 0.56 -22.34 -8.47
N LEU A 19 1.68 -22.92 -8.91
CA LEU A 19 1.71 -24.35 -9.18
C LEU A 19 1.62 -25.12 -7.84
N THR A 20 0.90 -26.23 -7.84
CA THR A 20 0.62 -27.04 -6.63
C THR A 20 1.86 -27.38 -5.81
N ARG A 21 2.99 -27.63 -6.48
CA ARG A 21 4.27 -27.95 -5.84
C ARG A 21 4.85 -26.80 -5.00
N PHE A 22 4.49 -25.56 -5.30
CA PHE A 22 4.97 -24.35 -4.62
C PHE A 22 3.87 -23.73 -3.75
N ASP A 23 2.64 -23.66 -4.26
CA ASP A 23 1.54 -23.06 -3.52
C ASP A 23 1.06 -23.95 -2.35
N THR A 24 0.80 -25.22 -2.65
CA THR A 24 0.23 -26.22 -1.72
C THR A 24 1.08 -27.50 -1.71
N PRO A 25 2.38 -27.42 -1.35
CA PRO A 25 3.32 -28.54 -1.47
C PRO A 25 2.89 -29.80 -0.71
N TRP A 26 2.16 -29.64 0.40
CA TRP A 26 1.64 -30.74 1.23
C TRP A 26 0.69 -31.69 0.48
N LEU A 27 0.13 -31.28 -0.65
CA LEU A 27 -0.74 -32.15 -1.46
C LEU A 27 0.02 -33.15 -2.32
N VAL A 28 1.32 -32.92 -2.57
CA VAL A 28 2.09 -33.69 -3.56
C VAL A 28 3.42 -34.22 -3.04
N LYS A 29 3.88 -33.76 -1.87
CA LYS A 29 5.12 -34.21 -1.24
C LYS A 29 5.10 -33.97 0.27
N ASP A 30 6.00 -34.65 0.97
CA ASP A 30 6.32 -34.34 2.35
C ASP A 30 6.94 -32.94 2.47
N CYS A 31 6.61 -32.25 3.55
CA CYS A 31 7.06 -30.90 3.86
C CYS A 31 7.89 -30.87 5.14
N SER A 32 8.76 -29.87 5.26
CA SER A 32 9.39 -29.54 6.54
C SER A 32 8.49 -28.56 7.30
N TRP A 33 7.96 -28.99 8.44
CA TRP A 33 7.00 -28.21 9.22
C TRP A 33 7.63 -27.30 10.29
N ASP A 34 8.97 -27.21 10.31
CA ASP A 34 9.71 -26.23 11.11
C ASP A 34 9.52 -24.80 10.59
N ASP A 35 9.15 -24.65 9.31
CA ASP A 35 8.76 -23.37 8.73
C ASP A 35 7.34 -22.99 9.18
N ASN A 36 7.30 -22.04 10.12
CA ASN A 36 6.05 -21.56 10.67
C ASN A 36 5.17 -20.84 9.64
N ILE A 37 5.74 -20.23 8.59
CA ILE A 37 4.96 -19.58 7.52
C ILE A 37 4.24 -20.64 6.70
N LEU A 38 4.95 -21.71 6.29
CA LEU A 38 4.35 -22.82 5.54
C LEU A 38 3.24 -23.50 6.35
N LYS A 39 3.49 -23.76 7.64
CA LYS A 39 2.48 -24.32 8.55
C LYS A 39 1.24 -23.42 8.66
N LYS A 40 1.42 -22.12 8.90
CA LYS A 40 0.33 -21.14 8.97
C LYS A 40 -0.46 -21.09 7.66
N LYS A 41 0.23 -21.09 6.51
CA LYS A 41 -0.38 -21.14 5.17
C LYS A 41 -1.25 -22.39 5.00
N ALA A 42 -0.73 -23.57 5.31
CA ALA A 42 -1.44 -24.84 5.15
C ALA A 42 -2.71 -24.92 5.99
N VAL A 43 -2.65 -24.47 7.26
CA VAL A 43 -3.81 -24.50 8.17
C VAL A 43 -4.89 -23.49 7.75
N ILE A 44 -4.49 -22.28 7.33
CA ILE A 44 -5.44 -21.29 6.77
C ILE A 44 -6.08 -21.82 5.48
N TRP A 45 -5.28 -22.41 4.59
CA TRP A 45 -5.78 -23.04 3.37
C TRP A 45 -6.79 -24.16 3.68
N LEU A 46 -6.52 -25.00 4.69
CA LEU A 46 -7.45 -26.05 5.10
C LEU A 46 -8.79 -25.47 5.56
N ALA A 47 -8.73 -24.49 6.45
CA ALA A 47 -9.89 -23.79 6.99
C ALA A 47 -10.77 -23.19 5.89
N ASP A 48 -10.16 -22.49 4.93
CA ASP A 48 -10.86 -21.92 3.77
C ASP A 48 -11.44 -23.01 2.85
N THR A 49 -10.66 -24.07 2.59
CA THR A 49 -11.08 -25.17 1.68
C THR A 49 -12.32 -25.90 2.18
N ILE A 50 -12.41 -26.14 3.49
CA ILE A 50 -13.53 -26.88 4.09
C ILE A 50 -14.63 -25.96 4.67
N GLY A 51 -14.40 -24.65 4.69
CA GLY A 51 -15.34 -23.67 5.26
C GLY A 51 -15.52 -23.80 6.78
N LYS A 52 -14.46 -24.16 7.52
CA LYS A 52 -14.48 -24.25 8.99
C LYS A 52 -13.48 -23.27 9.61
N PRO A 53 -13.84 -22.59 10.72
CA PRO A 53 -12.88 -21.84 11.53
C PRO A 53 -11.70 -22.69 11.99
N VAL A 54 -10.53 -22.08 12.19
CA VAL A 54 -9.27 -22.77 12.53
C VAL A 54 -9.43 -23.66 13.77
N LEU A 55 -10.10 -23.16 14.81
CA LEU A 55 -10.30 -23.90 16.06
C LEU A 55 -11.27 -25.09 15.95
N LYS A 56 -11.96 -25.25 14.82
CA LYS A 56 -12.89 -26.37 14.56
C LYS A 56 -12.30 -27.46 13.66
N LEU A 57 -11.06 -27.29 13.19
CA LEU A 57 -10.39 -28.30 12.37
C LEU A 57 -10.08 -29.55 13.21
N THR A 58 -10.35 -30.74 12.66
CA THR A 58 -10.11 -32.02 13.33
C THR A 58 -8.93 -32.77 12.71
N GLU A 59 -8.43 -33.81 13.37
CA GLU A 59 -7.40 -34.69 12.80
C GLU A 59 -7.83 -35.30 11.45
N GLU A 60 -9.11 -35.68 11.34
CA GLU A 60 -9.69 -36.15 10.09
C GLU A 60 -9.59 -35.11 8.96
N ASP A 61 -9.80 -33.82 9.26
CA ASP A 61 -9.67 -32.75 8.27
C ASP A 61 -8.23 -32.68 7.74
N TYR A 62 -7.22 -32.75 8.63
CA TYR A 62 -5.81 -32.75 8.23
C TYR A 62 -5.44 -33.98 7.41
N ASN A 63 -5.84 -35.17 7.88
CA ASN A 63 -5.50 -36.44 7.26
C ASN A 63 -6.09 -36.57 5.84
N ASN A 64 -7.32 -36.08 5.64
CA ASN A 64 -8.01 -36.17 4.36
C ASN A 64 -7.56 -35.12 3.32
N HIS A 65 -6.72 -34.15 3.70
CA HIS A 65 -6.28 -33.04 2.83
C HIS A 65 -4.75 -32.92 2.72
N GLY A 66 -4.04 -34.05 2.79
CA GLY A 66 -2.58 -34.09 2.55
C GLY A 66 -1.72 -33.61 3.73
N MET A 67 -2.31 -33.36 4.90
CA MET A 67 -1.59 -32.88 6.09
C MET A 67 -1.48 -33.92 7.20
N ALA A 68 -1.58 -35.21 6.86
CA ALA A 68 -1.35 -36.31 7.81
C ALA A 68 0.04 -36.24 8.45
N GLN A 69 1.07 -35.90 7.66
CA GLN A 69 2.44 -35.71 8.15
C GLN A 69 2.50 -34.61 9.24
N LEU A 70 1.89 -33.44 8.99
CA LEU A 70 1.83 -32.35 9.95
C LEU A 70 1.14 -32.77 11.25
N ALA A 71 0.00 -33.48 11.14
CA ALA A 71 -0.74 -33.97 12.29
C ALA A 71 0.06 -34.97 13.14
N VAL A 72 0.89 -35.81 12.51
CA VAL A 72 1.73 -36.79 13.21
C VAL A 72 2.98 -36.15 13.82
N GLU A 73 3.66 -35.26 13.10
CA GLU A 73 4.95 -34.70 13.54
C GLU A 73 4.80 -33.56 14.57
N GLN A 74 3.80 -32.70 14.39
CA GLN A 74 3.60 -31.48 15.19
C GLN A 74 2.31 -31.51 16.02
N GLY A 75 1.59 -32.64 16.00
CA GLY A 75 0.34 -32.80 16.71
C GLY A 75 0.49 -32.80 18.24
N PRO A 76 -0.62 -32.79 18.99
CA PRO A 76 -2.01 -32.94 18.50
C PRO A 76 -2.50 -31.75 17.65
N VAL A 77 -3.36 -32.00 16.67
CA VAL A 77 -3.93 -30.96 15.78
C VAL A 77 -4.57 -29.81 16.56
N TYR A 78 -5.18 -30.10 17.71
CA TYR A 78 -5.73 -29.07 18.59
C TYR A 78 -4.70 -27.99 18.99
N ASN A 79 -3.47 -28.39 19.30
CA ASN A 79 -2.41 -27.46 19.66
C ASN A 79 -1.94 -26.64 18.45
N ILE A 80 -1.88 -27.26 17.27
CA ILE A 80 -1.58 -26.57 16.00
C ILE A 80 -2.65 -25.50 15.74
N ASN A 81 -3.93 -25.84 15.89
CA ASN A 81 -5.03 -24.91 15.68
C ASN A 81 -4.94 -23.70 16.63
N ILE A 82 -4.66 -23.93 17.92
CA ILE A 82 -4.50 -22.84 18.90
C ILE A 82 -3.32 -21.96 18.54
N ASP A 83 -2.17 -22.54 18.21
CA ASP A 83 -0.96 -21.81 17.82
C ASP A 83 -1.25 -20.91 16.62
N ILE A 84 -1.80 -21.47 15.53
CA ILE A 84 -2.12 -20.70 14.33
C ILE A 84 -3.20 -19.64 14.60
N PHE A 85 -4.24 -19.97 15.35
CA PHE A 85 -5.27 -19.00 15.74
C PHE A 85 -4.67 -17.82 16.49
N ASN A 86 -3.82 -18.08 17.49
CA ASN A 86 -3.16 -17.04 18.28
C ASN A 86 -2.23 -16.19 17.40
N GLN A 87 -1.47 -16.81 16.50
CA GLN A 87 -0.62 -16.07 15.57
C GLN A 87 -1.40 -15.09 14.69
N ILE A 88 -2.59 -15.47 14.21
CA ILE A 88 -3.46 -14.56 13.43
C ILE A 88 -4.10 -13.52 14.37
N GLN A 89 -4.53 -13.92 15.56
CA GLN A 89 -5.10 -13.00 16.55
C GLN A 89 -4.09 -11.91 16.96
N HIS A 90 -2.83 -12.26 17.13
CA HIS A 90 -1.75 -11.37 17.55
C HIS A 90 -1.37 -10.34 16.47
N THR A 91 -1.81 -10.51 15.21
CA THR A 91 -1.66 -9.46 14.19
C THR A 91 -2.63 -8.30 14.42
N ILE A 92 -3.78 -8.55 15.07
CA ILE A 92 -4.85 -7.56 15.22
C ILE A 92 -4.45 -6.51 16.26
N THR A 93 -4.41 -5.24 15.85
CA THR A 93 -4.12 -4.13 16.76
C THR A 93 -4.91 -2.86 16.44
N GLY A 94 -5.50 -2.27 17.47
CA GLY A 94 -6.04 -0.91 17.41
C GLY A 94 -4.99 0.18 17.61
N TRP A 95 -3.71 -0.18 17.83
CA TRP A 95 -2.61 0.75 18.08
C TRP A 95 -1.49 0.50 17.07
N PRO A 96 -1.62 0.99 15.82
CA PRO A 96 -0.61 0.80 14.78
C PRO A 96 0.74 1.44 15.11
N GLY A 97 0.77 2.44 15.99
CA GLY A 97 2.00 3.03 16.53
C GLY A 97 2.53 2.38 17.82
N GLY A 98 1.93 1.28 18.26
CA GLY A 98 2.23 0.63 19.54
C GLY A 98 1.34 1.15 20.67
N LYS A 99 0.85 0.24 21.52
CA LYS A 99 -0.03 0.59 22.64
C LYS A 99 0.81 1.01 23.86
N PRO A 100 0.72 2.24 24.36
CA PRO A 100 1.45 2.64 25.55
C PRO A 100 0.92 1.92 26.80
N ASP A 101 1.79 1.77 27.81
CA ASP A 101 1.45 1.22 29.14
C ASP A 101 0.78 -0.17 29.11
N ALA A 102 1.08 -0.98 28.09
CA ALA A 102 0.57 -2.32 27.93
C ALA A 102 1.69 -3.28 27.52
N ASP A 103 1.52 -4.57 27.82
CA ASP A 103 2.38 -5.61 27.27
C ASP A 103 2.24 -5.66 25.73
N ASP A 104 3.39 -5.63 25.07
CA ASP A 104 3.57 -5.67 23.62
C ASP A 104 4.24 -6.95 23.14
N SER A 105 4.50 -7.92 24.02
CA SER A 105 5.17 -9.20 23.70
C SER A 105 4.48 -10.00 22.57
N GLN A 106 3.17 -9.79 22.40
CA GLN A 106 2.33 -10.43 21.38
C GLN A 106 1.67 -9.40 20.45
N ARG A 107 2.19 -8.17 20.37
CA ARG A 107 1.64 -7.12 19.49
C ARG A 107 2.54 -6.90 18.28
N PRO A 108 1.97 -6.44 17.15
CA PRO A 108 2.74 -6.20 15.93
C PRO A 108 3.80 -5.09 16.10
N GLU A 109 3.52 -4.11 16.94
CA GLU A 109 4.34 -2.92 17.13
C GLU A 109 4.71 -2.68 18.59
N ARG A 110 5.96 -2.25 18.82
CA ARG A 110 6.52 -1.99 20.15
C ARG A 110 5.87 -0.77 20.80
N ALA A 111 5.53 -0.89 22.09
CA ALA A 111 4.90 0.14 22.92
C ALA A 111 5.78 1.38 23.11
N LEU A 112 7.11 1.22 23.08
CA LEU A 112 8.06 2.31 23.27
C LEU A 112 8.77 2.72 21.97
N PRO A 113 8.99 4.04 21.74
CA PRO A 113 8.43 5.15 22.52
C PRO A 113 6.91 5.26 22.37
N ALA A 114 6.21 5.74 23.41
CA ALA A 114 4.74 5.86 23.42
C ALA A 114 4.19 6.72 22.27
N LYS A 115 4.97 7.71 21.83
CA LYS A 115 4.71 8.51 20.62
C LYS A 115 5.81 8.27 19.61
N LYS A 116 5.45 7.60 18.52
CA LYS A 116 6.27 7.41 17.33
C LYS A 116 6.28 8.65 16.44
N ARG A 117 7.43 8.89 15.83
CA ARG A 117 7.56 9.61 14.56
C ARG A 117 7.37 8.61 13.43
N SER A 118 6.36 8.84 12.59
CA SER A 118 5.96 7.91 11.53
C SER A 118 5.99 8.62 10.18
N VAL A 119 6.65 8.05 9.19
CA VAL A 119 6.66 8.57 7.80
C VAL A 119 5.88 7.62 6.91
N ILE A 120 4.84 8.13 6.27
CA ILE A 120 4.07 7.40 5.26
C ILE A 120 4.59 7.85 3.90
N PHE A 121 5.34 6.98 3.22
CA PHE A 121 5.71 7.20 1.83
C PHE A 121 4.54 6.80 0.93
N SER A 122 4.14 7.74 0.07
CA SER A 122 3.08 7.60 -0.91
C SER A 122 3.71 7.73 -2.29
N PRO A 123 3.83 6.64 -3.08
CA PRO A 123 4.39 6.72 -4.43
C PRO A 123 3.68 7.76 -5.27
N HIS A 124 2.35 7.73 -5.31
CA HIS A 124 1.50 8.74 -5.93
C HIS A 124 0.70 9.55 -4.90
N PRO A 125 0.24 10.76 -5.25
CA PRO A 125 -0.66 11.57 -4.41
C PRO A 125 -2.07 10.96 -4.25
N ASP A 126 -2.24 9.95 -3.40
CA ASP A 126 -3.48 9.25 -3.01
C ASP A 126 -3.21 7.85 -2.39
N ASP A 127 -2.07 7.22 -2.69
CA ASP A 127 -1.74 5.88 -2.21
C ASP A 127 -1.78 5.76 -0.68
N ASP A 128 -1.41 6.83 0.05
CA ASP A 128 -1.52 6.95 1.51
C ASP A 128 -2.96 6.74 2.01
N VAL A 129 -3.94 7.41 1.40
CA VAL A 129 -5.35 7.35 1.83
C VAL A 129 -6.09 6.14 1.26
N ILE A 130 -5.74 5.70 0.05
CA ILE A 130 -6.32 4.50 -0.59
C ILE A 130 -5.90 3.24 0.17
N SER A 131 -4.60 3.11 0.40
CA SER A 131 -4.00 1.87 0.89
C SER A 131 -4.12 1.73 2.40
N MET A 132 -3.85 2.81 3.12
CA MET A 132 -3.76 2.79 4.59
C MET A 132 -4.44 3.98 5.27
N GLY A 133 -5.44 4.60 4.62
CA GLY A 133 -6.08 5.82 5.12
C GLY A 133 -6.70 5.69 6.51
N GLY A 134 -7.23 4.51 6.86
CA GLY A 134 -7.76 4.27 8.21
C GLY A 134 -6.66 4.29 9.27
N THR A 135 -5.55 3.59 8.99
CA THR A 135 -4.36 3.53 9.84
C THR A 135 -3.66 4.87 9.93
N PHE A 136 -3.54 5.60 8.83
CA PHE A 136 -2.99 6.96 8.77
C PHE A 136 -3.76 7.88 9.72
N ILE A 137 -5.08 7.98 9.53
CA ILE A 137 -5.95 8.79 10.39
C ILE A 137 -5.82 8.38 11.86
N ARG A 138 -5.78 7.07 12.13
CA ARG A 138 -5.66 6.56 13.50
C ARG A 138 -4.33 6.90 14.16
N LEU A 139 -3.22 6.87 13.42
CA LEU A 139 -1.92 7.31 13.94
C LEU A 139 -1.97 8.78 14.36
N VAL A 140 -2.59 9.63 13.55
CA VAL A 140 -2.78 11.06 13.87
C VAL A 140 -3.68 11.24 15.09
N ASP A 141 -4.84 10.58 15.13
CA ASP A 141 -5.79 10.67 16.25
C ASP A 141 -5.19 10.15 17.57
N GLN A 142 -4.26 9.20 17.51
CA GLN A 142 -3.50 8.69 18.66
C GLN A 142 -2.37 9.61 19.11
N GLY A 143 -2.13 10.72 18.40
CA GLY A 143 -1.15 11.74 18.76
C GLY A 143 0.29 11.36 18.45
N HIS A 144 0.50 10.47 17.48
CA HIS A 144 1.81 10.24 16.88
C HIS A 144 2.25 11.46 16.06
N ASP A 145 3.56 11.61 15.89
CA ASP A 145 4.15 12.62 15.02
C ASP A 145 4.21 12.04 13.59
N VAL A 146 3.16 12.29 12.81
CA VAL A 146 2.95 11.64 11.52
C VAL A 146 3.31 12.60 10.39
N HIS A 147 4.12 12.12 9.47
CA HIS A 147 4.45 12.79 8.22
C HIS A 147 3.99 11.96 7.04
N VAL A 148 3.57 12.63 5.97
CA VAL A 148 3.33 11.99 4.66
C VAL A 148 4.32 12.54 3.64
N ALA A 149 4.89 11.66 2.83
CA ALA A 149 5.89 11.98 1.83
C ALA A 149 5.44 11.47 0.45
N TYR A 150 4.98 12.40 -0.39
CA TYR A 150 4.58 12.11 -1.77
C TYR A 150 5.82 12.06 -2.64
N GLN A 151 6.18 10.85 -3.07
CA GLN A 151 7.42 10.59 -3.81
C GLN A 151 7.37 11.18 -5.22
N THR A 152 6.21 11.13 -5.87
CA THR A 152 6.04 11.61 -7.26
C THR A 152 4.96 12.69 -7.35
N SER A 153 4.96 13.48 -8.42
CA SER A 153 3.92 14.49 -8.66
C SER A 153 2.58 13.90 -9.12
N GLY A 154 2.56 12.66 -9.60
CA GLY A 154 1.38 12.04 -10.19
C GLY A 154 0.87 12.73 -11.47
N ASN A 155 1.67 13.61 -12.08
CA ASN A 155 1.26 14.50 -13.17
C ASN A 155 0.89 13.79 -14.49
N THR A 156 1.09 12.48 -14.59
CA THR A 156 0.72 11.67 -15.76
C THR A 156 -0.70 11.11 -15.66
N ALA A 157 -1.32 11.14 -14.48
CA ALA A 157 -2.61 10.49 -14.19
C ALA A 157 -3.74 11.51 -13.93
N VAL A 158 -3.80 12.58 -14.72
CA VAL A 158 -4.90 13.57 -14.66
C VAL A 158 -5.47 13.76 -16.06
N TRP A 159 -6.80 13.80 -16.16
CA TRP A 159 -7.50 14.01 -17.42
C TRP A 159 -7.21 15.40 -18.00
N ASP A 160 -7.13 15.48 -19.33
CA ASP A 160 -6.83 16.73 -20.03
C ASP A 160 -7.95 17.78 -19.81
N ASP A 161 -9.21 17.36 -19.64
CA ASP A 161 -10.34 18.25 -19.32
C ASP A 161 -10.22 18.92 -17.95
N ASP A 162 -9.64 18.23 -16.95
CA ASP A 162 -9.39 18.84 -15.64
C ASP A 162 -8.37 19.98 -15.74
N VAL A 163 -7.36 19.85 -16.62
CA VAL A 163 -6.38 20.91 -16.87
C VAL A 163 -7.08 22.17 -17.36
N LEU A 164 -7.96 22.05 -18.35
CA LEU A 164 -8.70 23.19 -18.91
C LEU A 164 -9.59 23.84 -17.85
N ARG A 165 -10.34 23.03 -17.09
CA ARG A 165 -11.22 23.52 -16.02
C ARG A 165 -10.47 24.29 -14.93
N TYR A 166 -9.29 23.83 -14.51
CA TYR A 166 -8.47 24.53 -13.53
C TYR A 166 -7.80 25.79 -14.08
N MET A 167 -7.46 25.81 -15.38
CA MET A 167 -6.98 27.01 -16.05
C MET A 167 -8.06 28.08 -16.16
N GLU A 168 -9.31 27.71 -16.49
CA GLU A 168 -10.47 28.61 -16.48
C GLU A 168 -10.68 29.21 -15.09
N PHE A 169 -10.65 28.39 -14.04
CA PHE A 169 -10.72 28.85 -12.66
C PHE A 169 -9.62 29.88 -12.34
N ALA A 170 -8.37 29.62 -12.74
CA ALA A 170 -7.26 30.54 -12.50
C ALA A 170 -7.45 31.87 -13.24
N ILE A 171 -7.88 31.84 -14.50
CA ILE A 171 -8.18 33.03 -15.31
C ILE A 171 -9.29 33.87 -14.65
N ASP A 172 -10.40 33.24 -14.28
CA ASP A 172 -11.54 33.91 -13.64
C ASP A 172 -11.15 34.52 -12.29
N PHE A 173 -10.35 33.79 -11.48
CA PHE A 173 -9.85 34.30 -10.21
C PHE A 173 -8.92 35.51 -10.40
N THR A 174 -7.94 35.42 -11.32
CA THR A 174 -7.03 36.53 -11.66
C THR A 174 -7.81 37.77 -12.12
N ASN A 175 -8.83 37.59 -12.98
CA ASN A 175 -9.70 38.67 -13.42
C ASN A 175 -10.49 39.28 -12.24
N SER A 176 -10.97 38.45 -11.32
CA SER A 176 -11.79 38.91 -10.18
C SER A 176 -11.03 39.82 -9.21
N ILE A 177 -9.71 39.67 -9.12
CA ILE A 177 -8.84 40.51 -8.28
C ILE A 177 -8.23 41.70 -9.05
N GLY A 178 -8.62 41.89 -10.32
CA GLY A 178 -8.19 43.01 -11.15
C GLY A 178 -6.79 42.87 -11.74
N GLU A 179 -6.22 41.67 -11.76
CA GLU A 179 -4.93 41.38 -12.37
C GLU A 179 -5.08 41.00 -13.86
N ASP A 180 -4.02 41.23 -14.67
CA ASP A 180 -4.02 40.88 -16.09
C ASP A 180 -3.87 39.36 -16.29
N SER A 181 -4.90 38.75 -16.88
CA SER A 181 -4.92 37.32 -17.22
C SER A 181 -4.46 37.03 -18.66
N GLY A 182 -3.96 38.01 -19.42
CA GLY A 182 -3.61 37.84 -20.83
C GLY A 182 -2.63 36.69 -21.10
N HIS A 183 -1.65 36.48 -20.22
CA HIS A 183 -0.72 35.35 -20.33
C HIS A 183 -1.41 33.99 -20.09
N LEU A 184 -2.27 33.90 -19.06
CA LEU A 184 -3.02 32.68 -18.75
C LEU A 184 -4.01 32.32 -19.88
N ASN A 185 -4.70 33.31 -20.45
CA ASN A 185 -5.56 33.12 -21.62
C ASN A 185 -4.79 32.54 -22.81
N LYS A 186 -3.59 33.07 -23.08
CA LYS A 186 -2.74 32.54 -24.16
C LYS A 186 -2.36 31.08 -23.91
N LEU A 187 -1.91 30.75 -22.70
CA LEU A 187 -1.57 29.36 -22.34
C LEU A 187 -2.79 28.43 -22.45
N TYR A 188 -3.97 28.88 -22.01
CA TYR A 188 -5.22 28.12 -22.13
C TYR A 188 -5.56 27.81 -23.60
N GLU A 189 -5.48 28.80 -24.50
CA GLU A 189 -5.72 28.58 -25.92
C GLU A 189 -4.67 27.65 -26.55
N GLU A 190 -3.41 27.74 -26.14
CA GLU A 190 -2.36 26.79 -26.56
C GLU A 190 -2.65 25.36 -26.11
N MET A 191 -3.10 25.17 -24.85
CA MET A 191 -3.51 23.87 -24.32
C MET A 191 -4.73 23.30 -25.06
N ARG A 192 -5.76 24.13 -25.31
CA ARG A 192 -6.94 23.74 -26.09
C ARG A 192 -6.62 23.36 -27.52
N ALA A 193 -5.65 24.02 -28.15
CA ALA A 193 -5.20 23.66 -29.49
C ALA A 193 -4.36 22.37 -29.48
N PHE A 194 -3.60 22.12 -28.41
CA PHE A 194 -2.73 20.96 -28.25
C PHE A 194 -3.51 19.65 -28.05
N PHE A 195 -4.47 19.60 -27.13
CA PHE A 195 -5.13 18.33 -26.75
C PHE A 195 -5.79 17.57 -27.93
N PRO A 196 -6.55 18.21 -28.84
CA PRO A 196 -7.15 17.52 -29.99
C PRO A 196 -6.14 16.95 -30.99
N GLN A 197 -4.91 17.48 -31.00
CA GLN A 197 -3.84 17.09 -31.93
C GLN A 197 -2.84 16.10 -31.29
N LYS A 198 -2.97 15.86 -29.98
CA LYS A 198 -2.07 15.03 -29.19
C LYS A 198 -2.08 13.58 -29.68
N GLN A 199 -0.90 13.08 -30.03
CA GLN A 199 -0.72 11.69 -30.46
C GLN A 199 -0.65 10.75 -29.24
N PRO A 200 -1.01 9.47 -29.41
CA PRO A 200 -0.79 8.46 -28.37
C PRO A 200 0.67 8.48 -27.87
N ASN A 201 0.85 8.50 -26.54
CA ASN A 201 2.15 8.60 -25.86
C ASN A 201 2.95 9.91 -26.12
N GLN A 202 2.34 10.92 -26.74
CA GLN A 202 2.95 12.24 -26.82
C GLN A 202 3.01 12.87 -25.42
N ILE A 203 4.19 13.34 -25.05
CA ILE A 203 4.44 13.98 -23.76
C ILE A 203 3.70 15.32 -23.73
N ASP A 204 3.02 15.57 -22.62
CA ASP A 204 2.39 16.86 -22.33
C ASP A 204 3.42 17.98 -22.22
N THR A 205 3.06 19.19 -22.64
CA THR A 205 3.90 20.37 -22.44
C THR A 205 4.22 20.56 -20.96
N ARG A 206 5.28 21.32 -20.66
CA ARG A 206 5.70 21.55 -19.26
C ARG A 206 4.57 22.20 -18.46
N GLU A 207 3.86 23.13 -19.08
CA GLU A 207 2.76 23.88 -18.50
C GLU A 207 1.58 22.96 -18.18
N ILE A 208 1.21 22.06 -19.09
CA ILE A 208 0.16 21.05 -18.83
C ILE A 208 0.56 20.13 -17.68
N ARG A 209 1.80 19.62 -17.68
CA ARG A 209 2.29 18.75 -16.59
C ARG A 209 2.33 19.48 -15.24
N ASN A 210 2.68 20.76 -15.23
CA ASN A 210 2.63 21.58 -14.03
C ASN A 210 1.20 21.68 -13.49
N VAL A 211 0.20 21.99 -14.34
CA VAL A 211 -1.20 22.07 -13.91
C VAL A 211 -1.67 20.72 -13.34
N LYS A 212 -1.40 19.61 -14.04
CA LYS A 212 -1.72 18.26 -13.55
C LYS A 212 -1.07 17.95 -12.19
N GLY A 213 0.20 18.28 -12.04
CA GLY A 213 0.91 18.13 -10.77
C GLY A 213 0.33 19.01 -9.66
N PHE A 214 -0.09 20.24 -9.96
CA PHE A 214 -0.72 21.13 -8.99
C PHE A 214 -2.09 20.63 -8.54
N ILE A 215 -2.91 20.10 -9.45
CA ILE A 215 -4.19 19.47 -9.13
C ILE A 215 -3.95 18.37 -8.08
N ARG A 216 -3.10 17.38 -8.40
CA ARG A 216 -2.81 16.28 -7.48
C ARG A 216 -2.15 16.72 -6.17
N LYS A 217 -1.28 17.72 -6.21
CA LYS A 217 -0.66 18.31 -5.01
C LYS A 217 -1.70 18.92 -4.08
N THR A 218 -2.63 19.71 -4.61
CA THR A 218 -3.66 20.37 -3.79
C THR A 218 -4.68 19.38 -3.22
N GLU A 219 -5.00 18.33 -3.99
CA GLU A 219 -5.82 17.20 -3.55
C GLU A 219 -5.15 16.45 -2.38
N ALA A 220 -3.87 16.11 -2.52
CA ALA A 220 -3.09 15.49 -1.45
C ALA A 220 -2.98 16.35 -0.19
N ILE A 221 -2.77 17.66 -0.32
CA ILE A 221 -2.82 18.57 0.83
C ILE A 221 -4.19 18.49 1.51
N SER A 222 -5.28 18.47 0.72
CA SER A 222 -6.63 18.36 1.29
C SER A 222 -6.87 17.01 1.97
N GLY A 223 -6.37 15.90 1.42
CA GLY A 223 -6.45 14.57 2.02
C GLY A 223 -5.68 14.48 3.33
N ALA A 224 -4.42 14.91 3.34
CA ALA A 224 -3.57 14.93 4.52
C ALA A 224 -4.11 15.85 5.64
N ARG A 225 -4.61 17.04 5.30
CA ARG A 225 -5.28 17.93 6.27
C ARG A 225 -6.55 17.32 6.83
N TYR A 226 -7.33 16.62 5.99
CA TYR A 226 -8.52 15.90 6.44
C TYR A 226 -8.17 14.75 7.41
N ALA A 227 -7.02 14.10 7.21
CA ALA A 227 -6.47 13.13 8.15
C ALA A 227 -5.97 13.75 9.46
N GLY A 228 -5.80 15.08 9.50
CA GLY A 228 -5.41 15.85 10.69
C GLY A 228 -3.97 16.39 10.67
N LEU A 229 -3.25 16.27 9.55
CA LEU A 229 -1.89 16.79 9.43
C LEU A 229 -1.84 18.32 9.30
N GLN A 230 -0.76 18.89 9.80
CA GLN A 230 -0.34 20.26 9.55
C GLN A 230 0.56 20.33 8.31
N ASP A 231 0.62 21.49 7.65
CA ASP A 231 1.32 21.66 6.37
C ASP A 231 2.82 21.31 6.41
N ASP A 232 3.49 21.54 7.53
CA ASP A 232 4.91 21.22 7.73
C ASP A 232 5.18 19.71 7.88
N HIS A 233 4.13 18.89 7.95
CA HIS A 233 4.19 17.43 7.96
C HIS A 233 3.84 16.80 6.60
N ILE A 234 3.57 17.64 5.58
CA ILE A 234 3.20 17.22 4.23
C ILE A 234 4.38 17.50 3.29
N HIS A 235 5.07 16.45 2.86
CA HIS A 235 6.30 16.57 2.06
C HIS A 235 6.04 16.17 0.61
N PHE A 236 6.37 17.07 -0.33
CA PHE A 236 6.33 16.79 -1.77
C PHE A 236 7.76 16.65 -2.27
N MET A 237 8.17 15.40 -2.55
CA MET A 237 9.55 15.09 -2.92
C MET A 237 9.82 15.36 -4.41
N ALA A 238 8.80 15.17 -5.26
CA ALA A 238 8.89 15.33 -6.72
C ALA A 238 10.15 14.67 -7.29
N LEU A 239 10.34 13.39 -6.97
CA LEU A 239 11.58 12.67 -7.23
C LEU A 239 11.96 12.72 -8.73
N PRO A 240 13.19 13.15 -9.08
CA PRO A 240 13.65 13.37 -10.44
C PRO A 240 13.36 12.23 -11.44
N PHE A 241 13.39 10.96 -11.01
CA PHE A 241 13.12 9.84 -11.92
C PHE A 241 11.74 9.91 -12.59
N TYR A 242 10.76 10.54 -11.91
CA TYR A 242 9.36 10.61 -12.36
C TYR A 242 9.08 11.83 -13.26
N GLU A 243 9.79 12.95 -13.07
CA GLU A 243 9.45 14.26 -13.67
C GLU A 243 9.74 14.39 -15.18
N THR A 244 9.93 13.26 -15.86
CA THR A 244 10.20 13.18 -17.31
C THR A 244 8.97 13.42 -18.18
N GLY A 245 7.76 13.23 -17.62
CA GLY A 245 6.50 13.27 -18.38
C GLY A 245 6.27 12.06 -19.30
N LYS A 246 7.13 11.04 -19.25
CA LYS A 246 7.00 9.81 -20.02
C LYS A 246 6.29 8.73 -19.20
N THR A 247 5.52 7.87 -19.86
CA THR A 247 4.96 6.64 -19.25
C THR A 247 6.09 5.72 -18.75
N LYS A 248 7.20 5.63 -19.50
CA LYS A 248 8.43 4.95 -19.06
C LYS A 248 9.40 5.96 -18.44
N LYS A 249 9.63 5.81 -17.14
CA LYS A 249 10.41 6.74 -16.31
C LYS A 249 11.92 6.60 -16.52
N ASN A 250 12.67 7.59 -16.03
CA ASN A 250 14.13 7.51 -16.01
C ASN A 250 14.62 6.41 -15.06
N THR A 251 15.85 5.97 -15.27
CA THR A 251 16.57 5.21 -14.24
C THR A 251 16.72 6.06 -12.99
N VAL A 252 16.53 5.45 -11.82
CA VAL A 252 16.79 6.08 -10.52
C VAL A 252 18.20 6.63 -10.49
N GLY A 253 18.33 7.89 -10.08
CA GLY A 253 19.60 8.58 -9.90
C GLY A 253 19.98 8.72 -8.42
N GLU A 254 21.21 9.19 -8.20
CA GLU A 254 21.74 9.50 -6.86
C GLU A 254 20.93 10.60 -6.15
N GLU A 255 20.42 11.56 -6.91
CA GLU A 255 19.59 12.66 -6.40
C GLU A 255 18.28 12.14 -5.76
N ASP A 256 17.65 11.12 -6.34
CA ASP A 256 16.42 10.54 -5.79
C ASP A 256 16.66 9.93 -4.39
N ILE A 257 17.81 9.28 -4.23
CA ILE A 257 18.23 8.66 -2.96
C ILE A 257 18.60 9.76 -1.95
N GLN A 258 19.35 10.77 -2.37
CA GLN A 258 19.77 11.86 -1.49
C GLN A 258 18.59 12.66 -0.94
N LEU A 259 17.58 12.99 -1.76
CA LEU A 259 16.37 13.66 -1.29
C LEU A 259 15.62 12.84 -0.23
N THR A 260 15.62 11.51 -0.39
CA THR A 260 15.01 10.59 0.57
C THR A 260 15.82 10.52 1.86
N ILE A 261 17.15 10.49 1.77
CA ILE A 261 18.08 10.58 2.91
C ILE A 261 17.84 11.87 3.71
N ASP A 262 17.79 13.01 3.03
CA ASP A 262 17.63 14.32 3.67
C ASP A 262 16.32 14.40 4.45
N LEU A 263 15.22 13.90 3.87
CA LEU A 263 13.92 13.83 4.54
C LEU A 263 13.98 12.91 5.78
N LEU A 264 14.54 11.71 5.63
CA LEU A 264 14.65 10.75 6.72
C LEU A 264 15.55 11.26 7.85
N GLN A 265 16.65 11.95 7.54
CA GLN A 265 17.53 12.56 8.55
C GLN A 265 16.86 13.73 9.28
N LYS A 266 15.99 14.48 8.60
CA LYS A 266 15.21 15.56 9.21
C LYS A 266 14.21 15.00 10.23
N ILE A 267 13.53 13.89 9.89
CA ILE A 267 12.42 13.34 10.71
C ILE A 267 12.93 12.32 11.75
N LYS A 268 13.91 11.49 11.38
CA LYS A 268 14.43 10.36 12.18
C LYS A 268 13.31 9.44 12.69
N PRO A 269 12.52 8.83 11.78
CA PRO A 269 11.33 8.08 12.14
C PRO A 269 11.63 6.81 12.95
N GLN A 270 10.67 6.40 13.76
CA GLN A 270 10.60 5.07 14.36
C GLN A 270 9.79 4.09 13.50
N GLN A 271 8.90 4.62 12.67
CA GLN A 271 8.07 3.84 11.76
C GLN A 271 8.09 4.45 10.37
N ILE A 272 8.23 3.61 9.37
CA ILE A 272 8.03 3.97 7.97
C ILE A 272 6.94 3.08 7.42
N PHE A 273 5.99 3.65 6.70
CA PHE A 273 5.03 2.92 5.89
C PHE A 273 5.35 3.15 4.42
N ALA A 274 5.39 2.09 3.61
CA ALA A 274 5.71 2.18 2.18
C ALA A 274 4.87 1.18 1.36
N ALA A 275 4.66 1.50 0.08
CA ALA A 275 3.98 0.60 -0.83
C ALA A 275 4.86 -0.64 -1.14
N GLY A 276 4.39 -1.81 -0.73
CA GLY A 276 4.97 -3.12 -1.06
C GLY A 276 4.32 -3.78 -2.28
N ASP A 277 3.56 -3.01 -3.08
CA ASP A 277 2.85 -3.53 -4.25
C ASP A 277 3.73 -3.54 -5.51
N PHE A 278 4.66 -4.49 -5.57
CA PHE A 278 5.70 -4.53 -6.62
C PHE A 278 5.19 -4.94 -8.01
N ALA A 279 3.94 -5.37 -8.11
CA ALA A 279 3.29 -5.71 -9.37
C ALA A 279 2.44 -4.56 -9.93
N ASP A 280 2.62 -3.32 -9.42
CA ASP A 280 1.88 -2.17 -9.92
C ASP A 280 2.09 -2.01 -11.45
N PRO A 281 1.04 -1.75 -12.25
CA PRO A 281 1.14 -1.73 -13.71
C PRO A 281 2.19 -0.75 -14.26
N ASN A 282 2.53 0.29 -13.49
CA ASN A 282 3.45 1.35 -13.89
C ASN A 282 4.89 1.14 -13.34
N GLY A 283 5.12 0.09 -12.54
CA GLY A 283 6.38 -0.20 -11.84
C GLY A 283 6.83 0.89 -10.86
N THR A 284 5.96 1.84 -10.53
CA THR A 284 6.29 3.00 -9.70
C THR A 284 6.56 2.62 -8.27
N HIS A 285 5.75 1.71 -7.72
CA HIS A 285 5.79 1.36 -6.32
C HIS A 285 7.10 0.64 -6.03
N LEU A 286 7.52 -0.29 -6.90
CA LEU A 286 8.81 -0.97 -6.79
C LEU A 286 9.99 0.02 -6.84
N VAL A 287 9.97 0.98 -7.78
CA VAL A 287 11.04 1.99 -7.88
C VAL A 287 11.09 2.85 -6.62
N CYS A 288 9.96 3.36 -6.17
CA CYS A 288 9.81 4.16 -4.96
C CYS A 288 10.28 3.40 -3.70
N PHE A 289 9.93 2.12 -3.59
CA PHE A 289 10.35 1.25 -2.49
C PHE A 289 11.88 1.04 -2.50
N ASN A 290 12.47 0.77 -3.66
CA ASN A 290 13.91 0.58 -3.79
C ASN A 290 14.70 1.86 -3.44
N ILE A 291 14.17 3.05 -3.73
CA ILE A 291 14.77 4.32 -3.30
C ILE A 291 14.78 4.43 -1.77
N ILE A 292 13.67 4.07 -1.10
CA ILE A 292 13.59 4.05 0.37
C ILE A 292 14.62 3.08 0.96
N LEU A 293 14.73 1.87 0.40
CA LEU A 293 15.71 0.88 0.86
C LEU A 293 17.15 1.36 0.66
N ALA A 294 17.47 1.93 -0.50
CA ALA A 294 18.80 2.46 -0.76
C ALA A 294 19.18 3.60 0.20
N ALA A 295 18.21 4.46 0.56
CA ALA A 295 18.41 5.51 1.56
C ALA A 295 18.63 4.93 2.95
N LEU A 296 17.79 3.97 3.38
CA LEU A 296 17.89 3.32 4.68
C LEU A 296 19.20 2.55 4.84
N GLU A 297 19.66 1.82 3.82
CA GLU A 297 20.91 1.07 3.85
C GLU A 297 22.12 2.00 4.04
N ARG A 298 22.12 3.16 3.38
CA ARG A 298 23.18 4.17 3.58
C ARG A 298 23.12 4.77 4.98
N LEU A 299 21.92 5.12 5.45
CA LEU A 299 21.74 5.69 6.78
C LEU A 299 22.05 4.69 7.90
N LYS A 300 21.80 3.40 7.71
CA LYS A 300 22.12 2.34 8.67
C LYS A 300 23.61 2.30 9.03
N ASN A 301 24.47 2.72 8.10
CA ASN A 301 25.91 2.79 8.28
C ASN A 301 26.40 4.06 9.00
N THR A 302 25.57 5.11 9.10
CA THR A 302 25.97 6.43 9.63
C THR A 302 25.11 6.92 10.80
N GLU A 303 23.89 6.40 10.97
CA GLU A 303 22.88 6.92 11.88
C GLU A 303 22.33 5.83 12.81
N GLU A 304 22.46 6.05 14.12
CA GLU A 304 22.06 5.04 15.11
C GLU A 304 20.54 4.82 15.18
N TRP A 305 19.74 5.87 14.94
CA TRP A 305 18.28 5.80 15.03
C TRP A 305 17.65 4.81 14.04
N VAL A 306 18.35 4.46 12.96
CA VAL A 306 17.87 3.53 11.94
C VAL A 306 17.69 2.12 12.49
N LYS A 307 18.50 1.72 13.49
CA LYS A 307 18.35 0.42 14.18
C LYS A 307 16.98 0.27 14.84
N ASP A 308 16.41 1.40 15.26
CA ASP A 308 15.10 1.49 15.88
C ASP A 308 14.00 1.92 14.90
N CYS A 309 14.24 1.89 13.58
CA CYS A 309 13.25 2.25 12.57
C CYS A 309 12.66 0.97 11.94
N TRP A 310 11.33 0.80 12.01
CA TRP A 310 10.64 -0.35 11.41
C TRP A 310 9.94 0.07 10.12
N LEU A 311 10.12 -0.72 9.05
CA LEU A 311 9.51 -0.51 7.75
C LEU A 311 8.31 -1.46 7.59
N TRP A 312 7.10 -0.89 7.51
CA TRP A 312 5.84 -1.59 7.29
C TRP A 312 5.39 -1.39 5.84
N MET A 313 5.16 -2.49 5.14
CA MET A 313 4.65 -2.47 3.78
C MET A 313 3.13 -2.52 3.80
N TYR A 314 2.49 -1.67 3.01
CA TYR A 314 1.07 -1.77 2.65
C TYR A 314 0.92 -2.16 1.18
N ARG A 315 -0.26 -2.65 0.77
CA ARG A 315 -0.59 -2.86 -0.64
C ARG A 315 -1.50 -1.78 -1.19
N GLY A 316 -1.39 -1.53 -2.50
CA GLY A 316 -2.27 -0.62 -3.23
C GLY A 316 -3.69 -1.14 -3.36
N ALA A 317 -4.45 -0.55 -4.29
CA ALA A 317 -5.86 -0.88 -4.51
C ALA A 317 -6.13 -2.22 -5.20
N TRP A 318 -5.11 -2.96 -5.65
CA TRP A 318 -5.27 -4.12 -6.54
C TRP A 318 -5.41 -5.45 -5.79
N HIS A 319 -4.43 -5.78 -4.96
CA HIS A 319 -4.37 -7.04 -4.24
C HIS A 319 -3.88 -6.80 -2.81
N GLU A 320 -4.48 -7.49 -1.84
CA GLU A 320 -4.00 -7.48 -0.46
C GLU A 320 -2.98 -8.60 -0.22
N PHE A 321 -2.17 -8.47 0.84
CA PHE A 321 -1.35 -9.57 1.34
C PHE A 321 -2.17 -10.82 1.66
N PRO A 322 -1.66 -12.04 1.35
CA PRO A 322 -2.24 -13.27 1.84
C PRO A 322 -2.31 -13.30 3.38
N THR A 323 -3.40 -13.82 3.94
CA THR A 323 -3.65 -13.80 5.40
C THR A 323 -2.52 -14.41 6.23
N HIS A 324 -1.81 -15.41 5.70
CA HIS A 324 -0.71 -16.05 6.39
C HIS A 324 0.54 -15.15 6.50
N GLU A 325 0.72 -14.19 5.57
CA GLU A 325 1.85 -13.25 5.57
C GLU A 325 1.60 -12.01 6.43
N ILE A 326 0.33 -11.66 6.70
CA ILE A 326 -0.01 -10.45 7.46
C ILE A 326 0.63 -10.50 8.85
N GLU A 327 1.36 -9.44 9.20
CA GLU A 327 2.03 -9.27 10.50
C GLU A 327 1.36 -8.18 11.35
N MET A 328 0.66 -7.23 10.73
CA MET A 328 -0.21 -6.26 11.42
C MET A 328 -1.55 -6.14 10.68
N ALA A 329 -2.64 -6.27 11.41
CA ALA A 329 -4.01 -6.09 10.94
C ALA A 329 -4.67 -4.97 11.76
N VAL A 330 -5.02 -3.88 11.10
CA VAL A 330 -5.61 -2.70 11.73
C VAL A 330 -7.11 -2.68 11.42
N PRO A 331 -7.98 -3.08 12.37
CA PRO A 331 -9.42 -3.14 12.13
C PRO A 331 -10.03 -1.75 12.10
N LEU A 332 -11.03 -1.52 11.26
CA LEU A 332 -11.76 -0.26 11.16
C LEU A 332 -13.22 -0.47 11.56
N SER A 333 -13.78 0.50 12.27
CA SER A 333 -15.22 0.60 12.49
C SER A 333 -15.95 1.15 11.26
N PRO A 334 -17.29 1.00 11.16
CA PRO A 334 -18.06 1.60 10.06
C PRO A 334 -17.84 3.10 9.87
N GLN A 335 -17.66 3.84 10.97
CA GLN A 335 -17.38 5.28 10.89
C GLN A 335 -15.98 5.58 10.36
N GLU A 336 -14.99 4.75 10.70
CA GLU A 336 -13.62 4.91 10.20
C GLU A 336 -13.52 4.53 8.72
N VAL A 337 -14.29 3.55 8.25
CA VAL A 337 -14.41 3.23 6.81
C VAL A 337 -14.98 4.43 6.04
N ILE A 338 -16.06 5.05 6.55
CA ILE A 338 -16.62 6.27 5.96
C ILE A 338 -15.59 7.41 5.97
N ARG A 339 -14.89 7.61 7.09
CA ARG A 339 -13.87 8.66 7.20
C ARG A 339 -12.72 8.42 6.23
N LYS A 340 -12.24 7.18 6.07
CA LYS A 340 -11.25 6.80 5.06
C LYS A 340 -11.74 7.14 3.64
N ARG A 341 -12.98 6.76 3.31
CA ARG A 341 -13.58 7.04 2.00
C ARG A 341 -13.64 8.54 1.72
N ASP A 342 -14.02 9.35 2.70
CA ASP A 342 -14.08 10.81 2.58
C ASP A 342 -12.68 11.44 2.41
N ALA A 343 -11.64 10.81 2.94
CA ALA A 343 -10.25 11.19 2.68
C ALA A 343 -9.86 10.90 1.22
N ILE A 344 -10.21 9.73 0.70
CA ILE A 344 -10.02 9.38 -0.72
C ILE A 344 -10.77 10.36 -1.63
N PHE A 345 -11.98 10.79 -1.25
CA PHE A 345 -12.78 11.75 -2.01
C PHE A 345 -12.16 13.15 -2.10
N LYS A 346 -11.11 13.46 -1.31
CA LYS A 346 -10.33 14.69 -1.49
C LYS A 346 -9.50 14.67 -2.78
N HIS A 347 -9.28 13.49 -3.37
CA HIS A 347 -8.58 13.29 -4.63
C HIS A 347 -9.56 13.23 -5.81
N GLN A 348 -10.21 14.37 -6.09
CA GLN A 348 -11.32 14.46 -7.03
C GLN A 348 -10.95 13.98 -8.44
N SER A 349 -9.76 14.36 -8.93
CA SER A 349 -9.26 13.94 -10.24
C SER A 349 -9.03 12.42 -10.36
N GLN A 350 -8.98 11.70 -9.23
CA GLN A 350 -8.75 10.25 -9.15
C GLN A 350 -10.01 9.47 -8.73
N LYS A 351 -11.10 10.17 -8.39
CA LYS A 351 -12.28 9.56 -7.77
C LYS A 351 -13.11 8.72 -8.75
N ASP A 352 -13.24 9.20 -9.97
CA ASP A 352 -14.07 8.58 -11.01
C ASP A 352 -13.27 7.49 -11.75
N ARG A 353 -13.53 7.27 -13.04
CA ARG A 353 -12.79 6.26 -13.82
C ARG A 353 -11.29 6.60 -13.86
N PRO A 354 -10.41 5.68 -13.41
CA PRO A 354 -8.97 5.91 -13.46
C PRO A 354 -8.48 6.18 -14.88
N VAL A 355 -7.49 7.08 -15.01
CA VAL A 355 -6.78 7.31 -16.29
C VAL A 355 -6.12 6.01 -16.78
N PHE A 356 -5.62 5.21 -15.82
CA PHE A 356 -5.01 3.91 -16.06
C PHE A 356 -5.76 2.83 -15.26
N PRO A 357 -6.89 2.31 -15.78
CA PRO A 357 -7.73 1.38 -15.03
C PRO A 357 -7.16 -0.03 -14.93
N GLY A 358 -6.13 -0.40 -15.71
CA GLY A 358 -5.64 -1.78 -15.80
C GLY A 358 -6.77 -2.72 -16.22
N ASP A 359 -6.82 -3.91 -15.62
CA ASP A 359 -7.84 -4.94 -15.92
C ASP A 359 -9.14 -4.79 -15.09
N ASP A 360 -9.16 -3.90 -14.09
CA ASP A 360 -10.34 -3.63 -13.25
C ASP A 360 -10.90 -2.24 -13.61
N ALA A 361 -12.18 -2.12 -13.95
CA ALA A 361 -12.77 -0.83 -14.33
C ALA A 361 -13.35 -0.03 -13.15
N ARG A 362 -13.41 -0.61 -11.94
CA ARG A 362 -14.01 0.03 -10.76
C ARG A 362 -13.24 1.28 -10.34
N GLU A 363 -13.91 2.20 -9.66
CA GLU A 363 -13.30 3.38 -9.06
C GLU A 363 -12.36 2.98 -7.91
N PHE A 364 -11.27 3.72 -7.69
CA PHE A 364 -10.27 3.36 -6.68
C PHE A 364 -10.84 3.26 -5.27
N TRP A 365 -11.79 4.12 -4.91
CA TRP A 365 -12.40 4.11 -3.58
C TRP A 365 -13.23 2.83 -3.33
N VAL A 366 -13.90 2.31 -4.37
CA VAL A 366 -14.65 1.03 -4.30
C VAL A 366 -13.68 -0.11 -4.07
N ARG A 367 -12.58 -0.15 -4.83
CA ARG A 367 -11.54 -1.19 -4.68
C ARG A 367 -10.91 -1.14 -3.29
N ALA A 368 -10.62 0.06 -2.78
CA ALA A 368 -10.06 0.26 -1.47
C ALA A 368 -10.99 -0.26 -0.36
N GLU A 369 -12.29 0.00 -0.47
CA GLU A 369 -13.29 -0.47 0.49
C GLU A 369 -13.46 -1.99 0.42
N ASP A 370 -13.71 -2.54 -0.78
CA ASP A 370 -13.87 -3.98 -1.03
C ASP A 370 -12.65 -4.77 -0.55
N ARG A 371 -11.43 -4.32 -0.87
CA ARG A 371 -10.18 -4.97 -0.44
C ARG A 371 -10.12 -5.11 1.08
N THR A 372 -10.39 -4.04 1.82
CA THR A 372 -10.31 -4.08 3.29
C THR A 372 -11.47 -4.83 3.93
N ARG A 373 -12.65 -4.83 3.29
CA ARG A 373 -13.81 -5.63 3.69
C ARG A 373 -13.54 -7.13 3.49
N ASP A 374 -12.95 -7.51 2.36
CA ASP A 374 -12.56 -8.89 2.06
C ASP A 374 -11.54 -9.42 3.07
N THR A 375 -10.58 -8.59 3.49
CA THR A 375 -9.63 -8.95 4.55
C THR A 375 -10.35 -9.22 5.87
N ALA A 376 -11.31 -8.37 6.26
CA ALA A 376 -12.10 -8.58 7.47
C ALA A 376 -12.93 -9.87 7.41
N GLN A 377 -13.58 -10.15 6.28
CA GLN A 377 -14.33 -11.39 6.08
C GLN A 377 -13.44 -12.64 6.09
N ARG A 378 -12.19 -12.55 5.59
CA ARG A 378 -11.21 -13.65 5.70
C ARG A 378 -10.88 -13.93 7.16
N TYR A 379 -10.66 -12.89 7.97
CA TYR A 379 -10.39 -13.04 9.41
C TYR A 379 -11.60 -13.67 10.15
N ASP A 380 -12.81 -13.20 9.85
CA ASP A 380 -14.05 -13.73 10.43
C ASP A 380 -14.25 -15.23 10.12
N ARG A 381 -14.08 -15.64 8.85
CA ARG A 381 -14.16 -17.06 8.45
C ARG A 381 -13.17 -17.96 9.18
N LEU A 382 -11.99 -17.44 9.56
CA LEU A 382 -11.00 -18.17 10.33
C LEU A 382 -11.36 -18.29 11.83
N GLY A 383 -12.43 -17.62 12.26
CA GLY A 383 -12.98 -17.67 13.62
C GLY A 383 -12.63 -16.48 14.49
N LEU A 384 -12.12 -15.38 13.92
CA LEU A 384 -11.80 -14.16 14.64
C LEU A 384 -13.02 -13.24 14.76
N ALA A 385 -12.88 -12.17 15.53
CA ALA A 385 -13.96 -11.19 15.68
C ALA A 385 -14.32 -10.54 14.33
N GLU A 386 -15.61 -10.29 14.13
CA GLU A 386 -16.15 -9.61 12.95
C GLU A 386 -15.80 -8.10 13.02
N TYR A 387 -15.19 -7.60 11.96
CA TYR A 387 -14.87 -6.18 11.76
C TYR A 387 -15.46 -5.69 10.43
N GLU A 388 -15.73 -4.38 10.31
CA GLU A 388 -16.24 -3.83 9.05
C GLU A 388 -15.18 -3.91 7.93
N ALA A 389 -13.93 -3.62 8.29
CA ALA A 389 -12.79 -3.63 7.39
C ALA A 389 -11.49 -3.84 8.17
N ILE A 390 -10.45 -4.35 7.50
CA ILE A 390 -9.09 -4.49 8.03
C ILE A 390 -8.09 -3.98 6.99
N GLU A 391 -7.16 -3.12 7.43
CA GLU A 391 -5.95 -2.78 6.66
C GLU A 391 -4.80 -3.67 7.11
N ALA A 392 -4.07 -4.28 6.17
CA ALA A 392 -3.01 -5.22 6.47
C ALA A 392 -1.61 -4.67 6.13
N PHE A 393 -0.63 -5.08 6.94
CA PHE A 393 0.77 -4.72 6.76
C PHE A 393 1.69 -5.91 6.99
N VAL A 394 2.82 -5.89 6.29
CA VAL A 394 3.93 -6.83 6.43
C VAL A 394 5.20 -6.05 6.71
N ARG A 395 6.00 -6.48 7.68
CA ARG A 395 7.24 -5.80 8.05
C ARG A 395 8.36 -6.21 7.10
N TYR A 396 8.99 -5.23 6.48
CA TYR A 396 10.24 -5.43 5.77
C TYR A 396 11.42 -5.30 6.73
N LYS A 397 12.29 -6.31 6.75
CA LYS A 397 13.52 -6.33 7.55
C LYS A 397 14.70 -5.99 6.62
N PHE A 398 15.35 -4.86 6.86
CA PHE A 398 16.45 -4.32 6.05
C PHE A 398 17.76 -4.26 6.83
#